data_AF-A0A0D3JPC4-F1
#
_entry.id   AF-A0A0D3JPC4-F1
#
_cell.length_a   1.000
_cell.length_b   1.000
_cell.length_c   1.000
_cell.angle_alpha   90.00
_cell.angle_beta   90.00
_cell.angle_gamma   90.00
#
_symmetry.space_group_name_H-M   'P 1'
#
loop_
_entity.id
_entity.type
_entity.pdbx_description
1 polymer ?
#
loop_
_entity_poly.entity_id
_entity_poly.type
_entity_poly.pdbx_seq_one_letter_code
_entity_poly.pdbx_strand_id
1 'polypeptide(L)'
;MAAELCTSESGILSSLTLTPAEAYHNSLWDLRARGVPVQAIGVQAHFDGEVDASTVKHRLDVLRELRMPVYITELTISGLDPAQQAYELEKFLRIAFSHEAVAGITLGQLWDDPRTTAAGANGPGLYTAGKQPKPGAERVDSLWRGEWHTEVTHEMTSRGREAGLLPLEAAVLAFYGTYAYELRHGEQLCAGEVELRREATVQPTRWQPHPPRATLVTVQCDWKGHWRYPIWATPALIASASVGCLFACYRKRAELTAKTPARARPGLGGRKSETRRQHQPLRTVEPVDEVSI
;
A
#
# COMPACT_ATOMS: atom_id res chain seq x y z
N MET A 1 -13.34 17.96 -22.54
CA MET A 1 -12.11 18.29 -21.77
C MET A 1 -11.68 19.67 -22.20
N ALA A 2 -11.44 20.59 -21.26
CA ALA A 2 -10.82 21.87 -21.56
C ALA A 2 -9.30 21.66 -21.66
N ALA A 3 -8.65 22.23 -22.66
CA ALA A 3 -7.20 22.18 -22.77
C ALA A 3 -6.57 23.21 -21.82
N GLU A 4 -5.56 22.81 -21.05
CA GLU A 4 -4.79 23.72 -20.20
C GLU A 4 -3.76 24.49 -21.04
N LEU A 5 -3.69 25.80 -20.85
CA LEU A 5 -2.65 26.61 -21.46
C LEU A 5 -1.36 26.50 -20.62
N CYS A 6 -0.36 25.83 -21.17
CA CYS A 6 0.96 25.63 -20.58
C CYS A 6 1.98 26.51 -21.30
N THR A 7 2.78 27.28 -20.55
CA THR A 7 3.97 27.95 -21.10
C THR A 7 5.10 26.94 -21.24
N SER A 8 6.16 27.24 -22.00
CA SER A 8 7.34 26.38 -22.05
C SER A 8 8.59 27.23 -22.19
N GLU A 9 9.60 26.97 -21.37
CA GLU A 9 10.87 27.69 -21.42
C GLU A 9 12.05 26.75 -21.14
N SER A 10 13.19 27.06 -21.77
CA SER A 10 14.45 26.32 -21.67
C SER A 10 15.44 27.00 -20.73
N GLY A 11 16.45 26.26 -20.28
CA GLY A 11 17.52 26.82 -19.44
C GLY A 11 17.07 27.21 -18.03
N ILE A 12 15.80 27.02 -17.67
CA ILE A 12 15.29 27.32 -16.33
C ILE A 12 15.95 26.42 -15.30
N LEU A 13 16.08 25.12 -15.55
CA LEU A 13 16.66 24.16 -14.61
C LEU A 13 18.15 23.90 -14.81
N SER A 14 18.68 24.11 -16.02
CA SER A 14 20.04 23.71 -16.39
C SER A 14 21.03 24.85 -16.60
N SER A 15 20.58 26.10 -16.66
CA SER A 15 21.51 27.23 -16.81
C SER A 15 22.42 27.38 -15.59
N LEU A 16 23.65 27.86 -15.81
CA LEU A 16 24.62 28.15 -14.75
C LEU A 16 24.39 29.51 -14.07
N THR A 17 23.50 30.35 -14.61
CA THR A 17 23.14 31.64 -14.01
C THR A 17 22.11 31.46 -12.91
N LEU A 18 22.13 32.28 -11.86
CA LEU A 18 21.28 32.04 -10.69
C LEU A 18 19.80 32.41 -10.89
N THR A 19 19.51 33.44 -11.69
CA THR A 19 18.20 34.10 -11.78
C THR A 19 17.16 33.59 -12.82
N PRO A 20 17.38 32.55 -13.65
CA PRO A 20 16.40 32.15 -14.68
C PRO A 20 15.01 31.81 -14.13
N ALA A 21 14.93 31.13 -12.98
CA ALA A 21 13.65 30.72 -12.41
C ALA A 21 12.85 31.93 -11.90
N GLU A 22 13.50 32.91 -11.28
CA GLU A 22 12.88 34.16 -10.82
C GLU A 22 12.41 35.01 -11.99
N ALA A 23 13.22 35.11 -13.05
CA ALA A 23 12.84 35.83 -14.26
C ALA A 23 11.62 35.19 -14.94
N TYR A 24 11.59 33.86 -15.03
CA TYR A 24 10.47 33.12 -15.60
C TYR A 24 9.23 33.22 -14.70
N HIS A 25 9.39 33.06 -13.39
CA HIS A 25 8.34 33.27 -12.40
C HIS A 25 7.67 34.64 -12.57
N ASN A 26 8.46 35.72 -12.62
CA ASN A 26 7.94 37.08 -12.75
C ASN A 26 7.24 37.32 -14.10
N SER A 27 7.74 36.69 -15.16
CA SER A 27 7.09 36.76 -16.48
C SER A 27 5.71 36.09 -16.46
N LEU A 28 5.59 34.92 -15.83
CA LEU A 28 4.32 34.21 -15.68
C LEU A 28 3.35 34.94 -14.76
N TRP A 29 3.86 35.56 -13.69
CA TRP A 29 3.08 36.41 -12.81
C TRP A 29 2.47 37.59 -13.58
N ASP A 30 3.27 38.30 -14.38
CA ASP A 30 2.80 39.43 -15.20
C ASP A 30 1.76 38.99 -16.25
N LEU A 31 1.97 37.84 -16.92
CA LEU A 31 1.00 37.29 -17.86
C LEU A 31 -0.36 37.03 -17.18
N ARG A 32 -0.36 36.42 -16.00
CA ARG A 32 -1.60 36.19 -15.23
C ARG A 32 -2.23 37.48 -14.75
N ALA A 33 -1.43 38.45 -14.31
CA ALA A 33 -1.91 39.77 -13.90
C ALA A 33 -2.61 40.52 -15.05
N ARG A 34 -2.21 40.27 -16.30
CA ARG A 34 -2.84 40.80 -17.51
C ARG A 34 -4.03 39.99 -18.02
N GLY A 35 -4.46 38.96 -17.27
CA GLY A 35 -5.62 38.15 -17.62
C GLY A 35 -5.35 37.02 -18.61
N VAL A 36 -4.08 36.71 -18.92
CA VAL A 36 -3.75 35.53 -19.73
C VAL A 36 -4.02 34.28 -18.88
N PRO A 37 -4.85 33.33 -19.34
CA PRO A 37 -5.26 32.17 -18.55
C PRO A 37 -4.19 31.07 -18.58
N VAL A 38 -2.94 31.38 -18.20
CA VAL A 38 -1.90 30.35 -18.02
C VAL A 38 -2.28 29.47 -16.84
N GLN A 39 -2.30 28.16 -17.06
CA GLN A 39 -2.76 27.16 -16.09
C GLN A 39 -1.64 26.22 -15.64
N ALA A 40 -0.57 26.12 -16.43
CA ALA A 40 0.57 25.24 -16.14
C ALA A 40 1.90 25.86 -16.59
N ILE A 41 2.98 25.40 -15.98
CA ILE A 41 4.36 25.85 -16.23
C ILE A 41 5.11 24.72 -16.91
N GLY A 42 5.49 24.88 -18.16
CA GLY A 42 6.36 23.94 -18.86
C GLY A 42 7.81 24.35 -18.71
N VAL A 43 8.66 23.38 -18.42
CA VAL A 43 10.10 23.59 -18.31
C VAL A 43 10.83 22.51 -19.08
N GLN A 44 11.64 22.93 -20.05
CA GLN A 44 12.56 22.04 -20.74
C GLN A 44 13.79 21.81 -19.86
N ALA A 45 14.22 20.56 -19.77
CA ALA A 45 15.26 20.09 -18.86
C ALA A 45 16.41 19.47 -19.66
N HIS A 46 17.15 20.33 -20.37
CA HIS A 46 18.32 19.93 -21.14
C HIS A 46 19.60 20.13 -20.33
N PHE A 47 20.24 19.04 -19.94
CA PHE A 47 21.52 19.03 -19.25
C PHE A 47 22.62 18.49 -20.14
N ASP A 48 23.79 19.12 -20.07
CA ASP A 48 25.04 18.64 -20.65
C ASP A 48 26.04 18.48 -19.51
N GLY A 49 26.32 17.23 -19.10
CA GLY A 49 27.04 16.91 -17.89
C GLY A 49 26.15 16.68 -16.68
N GLU A 50 26.71 16.94 -15.50
CA GLU A 50 26.08 16.65 -14.20
C GLU A 50 24.89 17.58 -13.89
N VAL A 51 23.89 17.01 -13.23
CA VAL A 51 22.73 17.71 -12.68
C VAL A 51 23.04 18.23 -11.29
N ASP A 52 23.00 19.54 -11.11
CA ASP A 52 23.04 20.14 -9.76
C ASP A 52 21.68 20.00 -9.09
N ALA A 53 21.60 19.06 -8.14
CA ALA A 53 20.39 18.76 -7.41
C ALA A 53 19.84 19.95 -6.61
N SER A 54 20.74 20.75 -6.03
CA SER A 54 20.37 21.89 -5.21
C SER A 54 19.77 23.01 -6.05
N THR A 55 20.38 23.26 -7.21
CA THR A 55 19.91 24.23 -8.20
C THR A 55 18.56 23.82 -8.77
N VAL A 56 18.38 22.56 -9.18
CA VAL A 56 17.09 22.06 -9.68
C VAL A 56 16.00 22.21 -8.62
N LYS A 57 16.26 21.76 -7.38
CA LYS A 57 15.29 21.88 -6.29
C LYS A 57 14.91 23.33 -6.02
N HIS A 58 15.89 24.21 -5.88
CA HIS A 58 15.66 25.64 -5.61
C HIS A 58 14.79 26.30 -6.67
N ARG A 59 15.05 25.99 -7.94
CA ARG A 59 14.29 26.56 -9.06
C ARG A 59 12.87 26.05 -9.12
N LEU A 60 12.65 24.77 -8.79
CA LEU A 60 11.30 24.22 -8.62
C LEU A 60 10.58 24.87 -7.41
N ASP A 61 11.29 25.15 -6.31
CA ASP A 61 10.73 25.86 -5.15
C ASP A 61 10.25 27.28 -5.52
N VAL A 62 11.00 27.99 -6.38
CA VAL A 62 10.60 29.31 -6.92
C VAL A 62 9.35 29.19 -7.80
N LEU A 63 9.33 28.28 -8.77
CA LEU A 63 8.19 28.11 -9.67
C LEU A 63 6.91 27.68 -8.93
N ARG A 64 7.06 26.91 -7.85
CA ARG A 64 5.95 26.49 -6.97
C ARG A 64 5.16 27.67 -6.42
N GLU A 65 5.79 28.84 -6.20
CA GLU A 65 5.12 30.01 -5.62
C GLU A 65 3.92 30.48 -6.45
N LEU A 66 3.91 30.21 -7.76
CA LEU A 66 2.80 30.50 -8.66
C LEU A 66 1.58 29.60 -8.45
N ARG A 67 1.73 28.50 -7.67
CA ARG A 67 0.70 27.50 -7.39
C ARG A 67 0.07 26.90 -8.66
N MET A 68 0.89 26.71 -9.68
CA MET A 68 0.53 26.05 -10.93
C MET A 68 1.32 24.75 -11.06
N PRO A 69 0.76 23.69 -11.67
CA PRO A 69 1.50 22.49 -11.99
C PRO A 69 2.68 22.79 -12.91
N VAL A 70 3.84 22.23 -12.57
CA VAL A 70 5.07 22.27 -13.37
C VAL A 70 5.17 20.96 -14.16
N TYR A 71 5.24 21.06 -15.49
CA TYR A 71 5.53 19.94 -16.38
C TYR A 71 6.97 20.05 -16.86
N ILE A 72 7.78 19.04 -16.54
CA ILE A 72 9.08 18.88 -17.19
C ILE A 72 8.81 18.31 -18.58
N THR A 73 8.95 19.13 -19.61
CA THR A 73 8.48 18.78 -20.97
C THR A 73 9.52 18.03 -21.78
N GLU A 74 10.81 18.27 -21.53
CA GLU A 74 11.89 17.69 -22.32
C GLU A 74 13.12 17.40 -21.44
N LEU A 75 13.12 16.25 -20.77
CA LEU A 75 14.30 15.79 -20.03
C LEU A 75 15.31 15.13 -20.97
N THR A 76 16.51 15.70 -21.05
CA THR A 76 17.66 15.11 -21.76
C THR A 76 18.93 15.36 -20.95
N ILE A 77 19.76 14.33 -20.77
CA ILE A 77 21.08 14.44 -20.13
C ILE A 77 22.11 13.95 -21.15
N SER A 78 23.11 14.75 -21.49
CA SER A 78 24.16 14.42 -22.46
C SER A 78 25.55 14.69 -21.89
N GLY A 79 26.61 14.48 -22.69
CA GLY A 79 27.98 14.82 -22.29
C GLY A 79 28.63 13.88 -21.28
N LEU A 80 28.00 12.73 -20.99
CA LEU A 80 28.45 11.76 -20.00
C LEU A 80 28.57 10.37 -20.62
N ASP A 81 29.37 9.50 -19.99
CA ASP A 81 29.31 8.07 -20.29
C ASP A 81 27.95 7.48 -19.85
N PRO A 82 27.55 6.30 -20.37
CA PRO A 82 26.20 5.79 -20.13
C PRO A 82 25.90 5.46 -18.66
N ALA A 83 26.90 5.12 -17.85
CA ALA A 83 26.71 4.80 -16.44
C ALA A 83 26.52 6.08 -15.63
N GLN A 84 27.35 7.11 -15.86
CA GLN A 84 27.18 8.41 -15.22
C GLN A 84 25.88 9.08 -15.66
N GLN A 85 25.52 8.99 -16.95
CA GLN A 85 24.22 9.46 -17.46
C GLN A 85 23.05 8.81 -16.72
N ALA A 86 23.11 7.51 -16.44
CA ALA A 86 22.06 6.81 -15.70
C ALA A 86 21.95 7.28 -14.25
N TYR A 87 23.09 7.53 -13.59
CA TYR A 87 23.14 8.08 -12.24
C TYR A 87 22.52 9.49 -12.17
N GLU A 88 22.90 10.36 -13.12
CA GLU A 88 22.38 11.72 -13.21
C GLU A 88 20.88 11.75 -13.54
N LEU A 89 20.43 10.83 -14.40
CA LEU A 89 19.02 10.63 -14.71
C LEU A 89 18.22 10.24 -13.47
N GLU A 90 18.66 9.23 -12.73
CA GLU A 90 18.02 8.85 -11.48
C GLU A 90 17.97 10.03 -10.50
N LYS A 91 19.09 10.73 -10.32
CA LYS A 91 19.19 11.89 -9.43
C LYS A 91 18.14 12.94 -9.80
N PHE A 92 18.05 13.31 -11.08
CA PHE A 92 17.03 14.25 -11.56
C PHE A 92 15.62 13.74 -11.30
N LEU A 93 15.31 12.49 -11.69
CA LEU A 93 13.98 11.92 -11.56
C LEU A 93 13.53 11.89 -10.10
N ARG A 94 14.41 11.55 -9.15
CA ARG A 94 14.11 11.58 -7.71
C ARG A 94 13.77 12.98 -7.21
N ILE A 95 14.50 14.01 -7.65
CA ILE A 95 14.23 15.40 -7.26
C ILE A 95 12.89 15.84 -7.83
N ALA A 96 12.67 15.64 -9.13
CA ALA A 96 11.45 16.04 -9.79
C ALA A 96 10.22 15.30 -9.24
N PHE A 97 10.33 13.99 -9.04
CA PHE A 97 9.25 13.14 -8.52
C PHE A 97 8.92 13.43 -7.05
N SER A 98 9.89 13.88 -6.24
CA SER A 98 9.67 14.27 -4.84
C SER A 98 9.15 15.70 -4.66
N HIS A 99 9.16 16.52 -5.72
CA HIS A 99 8.80 17.93 -5.63
C HIS A 99 7.31 18.16 -5.91
N GLU A 100 6.58 18.70 -4.93
CA GLU A 100 5.10 18.83 -4.98
C GLU A 100 4.54 19.63 -6.15
N ALA A 101 5.33 20.55 -6.73
CA ALA A 101 4.92 21.34 -7.87
C ALA A 101 4.98 20.56 -9.20
N VAL A 102 5.75 19.48 -9.27
CA VAL A 102 5.93 18.73 -10.52
C VAL A 102 4.73 17.81 -10.74
N ALA A 103 4.02 18.05 -11.84
CA ALA A 103 2.84 17.29 -12.24
C ALA A 103 3.11 16.24 -13.31
N GLY A 104 4.26 16.34 -14.01
CA GLY A 104 4.63 15.36 -15.02
C GLY A 104 6.04 15.56 -15.54
N ILE A 105 6.64 14.48 -16.03
CA ILE A 105 7.97 14.45 -16.62
C ILE A 105 7.88 13.73 -17.96
N THR A 106 8.35 14.39 -19.01
CA THR A 106 8.45 13.83 -20.36
C THR A 106 9.92 13.77 -20.76
N LEU A 107 10.36 12.61 -21.23
CA LEU A 107 11.69 12.44 -21.79
C LEU A 107 11.74 13.12 -23.16
N GLY A 108 12.78 13.91 -23.41
CA GLY A 108 12.96 14.57 -24.71
C GLY A 108 13.25 13.57 -25.83
N GLN A 109 13.92 12.45 -25.51
CA GLN A 109 14.21 11.37 -26.45
C GLN A 109 14.10 10.01 -25.76
N LEU A 110 13.33 9.09 -26.35
CA LEU A 110 13.30 7.70 -25.88
C LEU A 110 14.56 6.95 -26.33
N TRP A 111 15.02 7.18 -27.55
CA TRP A 111 16.22 6.57 -28.13
C TRP A 111 17.12 7.62 -28.75
N ASP A 112 18.41 7.30 -28.84
CA ASP A 112 19.42 8.15 -29.46
C ASP A 112 19.13 8.40 -30.95
N ASP A 113 19.27 9.64 -31.41
CA ASP A 113 19.14 10.00 -32.83
C ASP A 113 20.40 9.58 -33.60
N PRO A 114 20.28 8.65 -34.59
CA PRO A 114 21.43 8.17 -35.35
C PRO A 114 22.20 9.27 -36.10
N ARG A 115 21.57 10.42 -36.38
CA ARG A 115 22.21 11.57 -37.05
C ARG A 115 23.15 12.33 -36.12
N THR A 116 22.89 12.31 -34.83
CA THR A 116 23.68 13.04 -33.82
C THR A 116 24.61 12.13 -33.03
N THR A 117 24.40 10.81 -33.09
CA THR A 117 25.20 9.80 -32.35
C THR A 117 26.06 8.90 -33.24
N ALA A 118 26.22 9.23 -34.52
CA ALA A 118 27.19 8.55 -35.37
C ALA A 118 28.62 8.85 -34.88
N ALA A 119 29.49 7.83 -34.88
CA ALA A 119 30.90 7.91 -34.43
C ALA A 119 31.14 8.02 -32.91
N GLY A 120 30.42 7.24 -32.10
CA GLY A 120 30.80 6.96 -30.71
C GLY A 120 30.37 8.00 -29.66
N ALA A 121 29.59 9.02 -30.06
CA ALA A 121 28.94 9.93 -29.13
C ALA A 121 27.68 9.28 -28.53
N ASN A 122 27.55 9.31 -27.20
CA ASN A 122 26.35 8.85 -26.49
C ASN A 122 25.27 9.93 -26.55
N GLY A 123 24.08 9.59 -27.03
CA GLY A 123 22.94 10.51 -27.04
C GLY A 123 22.21 10.56 -25.69
N PRO A 124 21.19 11.42 -25.56
CA PRO A 124 20.39 11.56 -24.34
C PRO A 124 19.31 10.48 -24.15
N GLY A 125 19.10 9.59 -25.13
CA GLY A 125 18.05 8.59 -25.09
C GLY A 125 18.31 7.49 -24.07
N LEU A 126 17.24 6.82 -23.63
CA LEU A 126 17.32 5.61 -22.80
C LEU A 126 17.80 4.38 -23.59
N TYR A 127 17.56 4.38 -24.90
CA TYR A 127 18.00 3.32 -25.81
C TYR A 127 18.99 3.88 -26.82
N THR A 128 19.91 3.05 -27.29
CA THR A 128 20.79 3.38 -28.41
C THR A 128 19.97 3.58 -29.70
N ALA A 129 20.58 4.13 -30.74
CA ALA A 129 19.94 4.25 -32.06
C ALA A 129 19.48 2.89 -32.61
N GLY A 130 20.23 1.82 -32.30
CA GLY A 130 19.89 0.42 -32.59
C GLY A 130 18.87 -0.21 -31.63
N LYS A 131 18.19 0.60 -30.81
CA LYS A 131 17.14 0.19 -29.85
C LYS A 131 17.60 -0.77 -28.77
N GLN A 132 18.90 -0.81 -28.48
CA GLN A 132 19.42 -1.57 -27.34
C GLN A 132 19.29 -0.72 -26.08
N PRO A 133 18.87 -1.30 -24.94
CA PRO A 133 18.77 -0.56 -23.68
C PRO A 133 20.14 -0.05 -23.26
N LYS A 134 20.19 1.18 -22.73
CA LYS A 134 21.35 1.74 -22.02
C LYS A 134 21.14 1.56 -20.50
N PRO A 135 22.17 1.75 -19.67
CA PRO A 135 22.01 1.69 -18.21
C PRO A 135 20.90 2.60 -17.67
N GLY A 136 20.63 3.73 -18.33
CA GLY A 136 19.51 4.61 -17.98
C GLY A 136 18.13 3.94 -18.15
N ALA A 137 17.92 3.13 -19.19
CA ALA A 137 16.67 2.38 -19.37
C ALA A 137 16.47 1.37 -18.25
N GLU A 138 17.51 0.59 -17.93
CA GLU A 138 17.49 -0.40 -16.85
C GLU A 138 17.24 0.28 -15.50
N ARG A 139 17.83 1.46 -15.28
CA ARG A 139 17.63 2.19 -14.03
C ARG A 139 16.21 2.72 -13.88
N VAL A 140 15.65 3.30 -14.94
CA VAL A 140 14.24 3.75 -14.94
C VAL A 140 13.28 2.57 -14.71
N ASP A 141 13.52 1.43 -15.35
CA ASP A 141 12.70 0.22 -15.16
C ASP A 141 12.78 -0.30 -13.71
N SER A 142 13.98 -0.34 -13.13
CA SER A 142 14.21 -0.71 -11.73
C SER A 142 13.50 0.23 -10.75
N LEU A 143 13.52 1.55 -11.00
CA LEU A 143 12.77 2.52 -10.21
C LEU A 143 11.27 2.28 -10.35
N TRP A 144 10.75 2.17 -11.57
CA TRP A 144 9.31 2.11 -11.82
C TRP A 144 8.66 0.79 -11.36
N ARG A 145 9.31 -0.34 -11.59
CA ARG A 145 8.77 -1.68 -11.28
C ARG A 145 9.13 -2.17 -9.88
N GLY A 146 10.19 -1.63 -9.30
CA GLY A 146 10.66 -2.01 -7.97
C GLY A 146 10.33 -0.94 -6.94
N GLU A 147 11.09 0.15 -6.94
CA GLU A 147 11.10 1.11 -5.83
C GLU A 147 9.86 2.01 -5.77
N TRP A 148 9.36 2.45 -6.91
CA TRP A 148 8.18 3.32 -7.06
C TRP A 148 6.93 2.51 -7.41
N HIS A 149 6.96 1.21 -7.10
CA HIS A 149 5.82 0.33 -7.16
C HIS A 149 5.46 -0.12 -5.74
N THR A 150 4.19 -0.03 -5.37
CA THR A 150 3.75 -0.51 -4.05
C THR A 150 3.11 -1.87 -4.22
N GLU A 151 3.79 -2.91 -3.75
CA GLU A 151 3.26 -4.26 -3.61
C GLU A 151 3.52 -4.73 -2.17
N VAL A 152 2.47 -5.13 -1.48
CA VAL A 152 2.56 -5.57 -0.08
C VAL A 152 1.71 -6.81 0.13
N THR A 153 2.33 -7.81 0.73
CA THR A 153 1.64 -9.00 1.26
C THR A 153 1.81 -9.01 2.77
N HIS A 154 0.72 -9.16 3.50
CA HIS A 154 0.73 -9.19 4.96
C HIS A 154 -0.24 -10.24 5.49
N GLU A 155 0.17 -10.96 6.52
CA GLU A 155 -0.68 -11.94 7.19
C GLU A 155 -1.44 -11.30 8.35
N MET A 156 -2.69 -11.69 8.55
CA MET A 156 -3.50 -11.13 9.63
C MET A 156 -3.06 -11.72 10.98
N THR A 157 -2.41 -10.89 11.80
CA THR A 157 -2.01 -11.25 13.17
C THR A 157 -3.23 -11.62 14.03
N SER A 158 -3.03 -12.39 15.10
CA SER A 158 -4.11 -12.77 16.03
C SER A 158 -4.85 -11.55 16.59
N ARG A 159 -4.12 -10.50 16.96
CA ARG A 159 -4.67 -9.22 17.42
C ARG A 159 -5.44 -8.49 16.30
N GLY A 160 -4.94 -8.53 15.07
CA GLY A 160 -5.64 -7.96 13.90
C GLY A 160 -6.96 -8.66 13.59
N ARG A 161 -7.00 -10.00 13.73
CA ARG A 161 -8.24 -10.80 13.56
C ARG A 161 -9.31 -10.42 14.56
N GLU A 162 -8.95 -10.23 15.83
CA GLU A 162 -9.89 -9.83 16.89
C GLU A 162 -10.44 -8.41 16.66
N ALA A 163 -9.60 -7.50 16.16
CA ALA A 163 -9.99 -6.12 15.90
C ALA A 163 -10.67 -5.90 14.53
N GLY A 164 -10.63 -6.88 13.62
CA GLY A 164 -11.05 -6.69 12.23
C GLY A 164 -10.19 -5.66 11.47
N LEU A 165 -8.93 -5.49 11.91
CA LEU A 165 -7.99 -4.52 11.37
C LEU A 165 -6.73 -5.25 10.93
N LEU A 166 -6.23 -4.89 9.75
CA LEU A 166 -4.92 -5.31 9.27
C LEU A 166 -3.96 -4.12 9.40
N PRO A 167 -3.35 -3.91 10.58
CA PRO A 167 -2.37 -2.85 10.73
C PRO A 167 -1.13 -3.21 9.92
N LEU A 168 -0.83 -2.40 8.91
CA LEU A 168 0.44 -2.51 8.19
C LEU A 168 1.54 -1.98 9.13
N GLU A 169 2.30 -2.89 9.75
CA GLU A 169 3.22 -2.59 10.86
C GLU A 169 4.36 -1.63 10.51
N ALA A 170 4.65 -1.46 9.21
CA ALA A 170 5.47 -0.39 8.67
C ALA A 170 4.60 0.45 7.73
N ALA A 171 4.71 1.77 7.80
CA ALA A 171 4.02 2.67 6.89
C ALA A 171 4.29 2.24 5.44
N VAL A 172 3.31 1.60 4.81
CA VAL A 172 3.40 1.24 3.40
C VAL A 172 3.39 2.52 2.61
N LEU A 173 4.52 2.82 1.97
CA LEU A 173 4.61 3.94 1.04
C LEU A 173 3.79 3.58 -0.19
N ALA A 174 2.61 4.21 -0.28
CA ALA A 174 1.73 4.13 -1.42
C ALA A 174 1.63 5.49 -2.12
N PHE A 175 1.48 5.46 -3.43
CA PHE A 175 1.19 6.62 -4.26
C PHE A 175 -0.32 6.83 -4.34
N TYR A 176 -0.74 8.02 -4.77
CA TYR A 176 -2.15 8.21 -5.13
C TYR A 176 -2.46 7.46 -6.42
N GLY A 177 -3.58 6.75 -6.45
CA GLY A 177 -3.98 5.93 -7.59
C GLY A 177 -4.85 4.75 -7.19
N THR A 178 -5.14 3.91 -8.18
CA THR A 178 -5.94 2.69 -7.99
C THR A 178 -5.01 1.51 -7.69
N TYR A 179 -5.33 0.78 -6.62
CA TYR A 179 -4.63 -0.41 -6.19
C TYR A 179 -5.58 -1.61 -6.25
N ALA A 180 -5.11 -2.71 -6.82
CA ALA A 180 -5.78 -4.00 -6.65
C ALA A 180 -5.44 -4.58 -5.27
N TYR A 181 -6.41 -5.23 -4.63
CA TYR A 181 -6.19 -5.99 -3.40
C TYR A 181 -6.66 -7.44 -3.57
N GLU A 182 -5.99 -8.35 -2.86
CA GLU A 182 -6.42 -9.74 -2.69
C GLU A 182 -6.40 -10.10 -1.20
N LEU A 183 -7.53 -10.58 -0.69
CA LEU A 183 -7.70 -11.06 0.68
C LEU A 183 -8.00 -12.56 0.64
N ARG A 184 -7.17 -13.36 1.31
CA ARG A 184 -7.29 -14.82 1.36
C ARG A 184 -7.61 -15.30 2.77
N HIS A 185 -8.57 -16.22 2.88
CA HIS A 185 -8.90 -16.92 4.13
C HIS A 185 -9.23 -18.38 3.83
N GLY A 186 -8.27 -19.28 4.08
CA GLY A 186 -8.37 -20.68 3.63
C GLY A 186 -8.45 -20.75 2.10
N GLU A 187 -9.48 -21.42 1.56
CA GLU A 187 -9.74 -21.49 0.12
C GLU A 187 -10.52 -20.27 -0.43
N GLN A 188 -10.95 -19.35 0.44
CA GLN A 188 -11.74 -18.19 0.04
C GLN A 188 -10.84 -17.05 -0.41
N LEU A 189 -11.18 -16.44 -1.54
CA LEU A 189 -10.52 -15.25 -2.09
C LEU A 189 -11.55 -14.11 -2.23
N CYS A 190 -11.16 -12.93 -1.79
CA CYS A 190 -11.88 -11.68 -2.01
C CYS A 190 -10.92 -10.69 -2.66
N ALA A 191 -11.22 -10.27 -3.89
CA ALA A 191 -10.39 -9.35 -4.64
C ALA A 191 -11.22 -8.13 -5.08
N GLY A 192 -10.55 -7.02 -5.31
CA GLY A 192 -11.17 -5.79 -5.78
C GLY A 192 -10.14 -4.67 -5.93
N GLU A 193 -10.65 -3.44 -6.01
CA GLU A 193 -9.81 -2.25 -6.15
C GLU A 193 -10.09 -1.24 -5.04
N VAL A 194 -9.06 -0.51 -4.64
CA VAL A 194 -9.15 0.67 -3.77
C VAL A 194 -8.47 1.84 -4.45
N GLU A 195 -9.12 3.00 -4.42
CA GLU A 195 -8.54 4.24 -4.91
C GLU A 195 -7.98 5.08 -3.74
N LEU A 196 -6.67 5.27 -3.73
CA LEU A 196 -5.99 6.20 -2.83
C LEU A 196 -6.02 7.59 -3.46
N ARG A 197 -6.90 8.46 -2.96
CA ARG A 197 -7.03 9.84 -3.45
C ARG A 197 -6.24 10.82 -2.60
N ARG A 198 -5.75 11.88 -3.24
CA ARG A 198 -5.32 13.08 -2.53
C ARG A 198 -6.56 13.76 -1.94
N GLU A 199 -6.62 13.89 -0.63
CA GLU A 199 -7.67 14.65 0.03
C GLU A 199 -7.58 16.11 -0.43
N ALA A 200 -8.69 16.69 -0.89
CA ALA A 200 -8.73 18.07 -1.35
C ALA A 200 -8.25 18.98 -0.21
N THR A 201 -7.07 19.57 -0.36
CA THR A 201 -6.47 20.37 0.68
C THR A 201 -7.31 21.64 0.84
N VAL A 202 -8.08 21.75 1.93
CA VAL A 202 -8.53 23.06 2.42
C VAL A 202 -7.26 23.86 2.67
N GLN A 203 -7.02 24.89 1.86
CA GLN A 203 -5.77 25.67 1.91
C GLN A 203 -5.47 26.12 3.34
N PRO A 204 -4.46 25.56 4.02
CA PRO A 204 -4.07 26.10 5.31
C PRO A 204 -3.28 27.38 5.02
N THR A 205 -3.69 28.48 5.64
CA THR A 205 -3.00 29.78 5.59
C THR A 205 -1.63 29.78 6.27
N ARG A 206 -1.16 28.61 6.74
CA ARG A 206 0.09 28.42 7.47
C ARG A 206 0.63 27.01 7.23
N TRP A 207 1.89 26.90 6.83
CA TRP A 207 2.58 25.61 6.74
C TRP A 207 2.63 24.96 8.12
N GLN A 208 2.15 23.73 8.22
CA GLN A 208 2.35 22.85 9.36
C GLN A 208 3.02 21.58 8.85
N PRO A 209 3.95 20.98 9.61
CA PRO A 209 4.48 19.66 9.27
C PRO A 209 3.30 18.68 9.18
N HIS A 210 3.15 18.01 8.04
CA HIS A 210 2.09 17.02 7.86
C HIS A 210 2.41 15.79 8.73
N PRO A 211 1.60 15.49 9.77
CA PRO A 211 1.76 14.22 10.47
C PRO A 211 1.47 13.06 9.49
N PRO A 212 2.03 11.85 9.71
CA PRO A 212 1.70 10.69 8.91
C PRO A 212 0.19 10.46 8.98
N ARG A 213 -0.49 10.72 7.85
CA ARG A 213 -1.94 10.53 7.73
C ARG A 213 -2.19 9.06 7.41
N ALA A 214 -2.78 8.34 8.35
CA ALA A 214 -3.27 6.99 8.09
C ALA A 214 -4.59 7.09 7.31
N THR A 215 -4.64 6.48 6.12
CA THR A 215 -5.88 6.32 5.35
C THR A 215 -6.50 4.98 5.72
N LEU A 216 -7.72 5.00 6.25
CA LEU A 216 -8.48 3.77 6.49
C LEU A 216 -9.24 3.38 5.22
N VAL A 217 -9.03 2.16 4.76
CA VAL A 217 -9.77 1.56 3.64
C VAL A 217 -10.64 0.44 4.19
N THR A 218 -11.95 0.53 3.98
CA THR A 218 -12.88 -0.55 4.36
C THR A 218 -13.17 -1.42 3.14
N VAL A 219 -12.78 -2.69 3.22
CA VAL A 219 -13.10 -3.70 2.21
C VAL A 219 -14.24 -4.57 2.72
N GLN A 220 -15.27 -4.77 1.89
CA GLN A 220 -16.37 -5.70 2.19
C GLN A 220 -16.25 -6.95 1.33
N CYS A 221 -16.14 -8.10 1.97
CA CYS A 221 -16.05 -9.41 1.31
C CYS A 221 -17.29 -10.25 1.62
N ASP A 222 -17.94 -10.79 0.59
CA ASP A 222 -19.08 -11.71 0.75
C ASP A 222 -18.59 -13.16 0.87
N TRP A 223 -18.06 -13.51 2.05
CA TRP A 223 -17.62 -14.88 2.32
C TRP A 223 -18.78 -15.75 2.76
N LYS A 224 -19.12 -16.76 1.94
CA LYS A 224 -20.08 -17.82 2.31
C LYS A 224 -19.54 -18.61 3.51
N GLY A 225 -20.02 -18.27 4.70
CA GLY A 225 -19.57 -18.91 5.95
C GLY A 225 -19.73 -18.05 7.20
N HIS A 226 -19.86 -16.73 7.06
CA HIS A 226 -20.33 -15.90 8.18
C HIS A 226 -21.79 -16.23 8.45
N TRP A 227 -22.03 -17.09 9.44
CA TRP A 227 -23.34 -17.25 10.03
C TRP A 227 -23.75 -15.91 10.62
N ARG A 228 -24.57 -15.16 9.89
CA ARG A 228 -25.42 -14.15 10.50
C ARG A 228 -26.38 -14.92 11.39
N TYR A 229 -25.99 -15.18 12.64
CA TYR A 229 -26.97 -15.57 13.63
C TYR A 229 -27.86 -14.37 13.83
N PRO A 230 -29.13 -14.42 13.41
CA PRO A 230 -30.03 -13.38 13.80
C PRO A 230 -30.05 -13.32 15.33
N ILE A 231 -30.05 -12.12 15.91
CA ILE A 231 -30.17 -11.91 17.37
C ILE A 231 -31.43 -12.61 17.95
N TRP A 232 -32.41 -12.93 17.10
CA TRP A 232 -33.61 -13.69 17.45
C TRP A 232 -33.45 -15.22 17.50
N ALA A 233 -32.30 -15.79 17.10
CA ALA A 233 -31.90 -17.16 17.45
C ALA A 233 -31.53 -17.20 18.94
N THR A 234 -32.57 -17.09 19.76
CA THR A 234 -32.55 -16.82 21.19
C THR A 234 -32.08 -18.04 22.00
N PRO A 235 -31.68 -17.83 23.28
CA PRO A 235 -31.43 -18.92 24.25
C PRO A 235 -32.53 -19.99 24.29
N ALA A 236 -33.76 -19.63 23.87
CA ALA A 236 -34.91 -20.51 23.75
C ALA A 236 -34.68 -21.72 22.83
N LEU A 237 -33.96 -21.58 21.70
CA LEU A 237 -33.68 -22.74 20.81
C LEU A 237 -32.73 -23.74 21.46
N ILE A 238 -31.70 -23.25 22.16
CA ILE A 238 -30.74 -24.06 22.92
C ILE A 238 -31.45 -24.73 24.13
N ALA A 239 -32.31 -23.98 24.82
CA ALA A 239 -33.10 -24.50 25.94
C ALA A 239 -34.11 -25.56 25.49
N SER A 240 -34.75 -25.39 24.33
CA SER A 240 -35.72 -26.33 23.77
C SER A 240 -35.09 -27.68 23.42
N ALA A 241 -33.88 -27.68 22.86
CA ALA A 241 -33.13 -28.89 22.58
C ALA A 241 -32.77 -29.66 23.88
N SER A 242 -32.41 -28.92 24.93
CA SER A 242 -32.06 -29.48 26.24
C SER A 242 -33.28 -30.09 26.96
N VAL A 243 -34.44 -29.42 26.88
CA VAL A 243 -35.71 -29.93 27.42
C VAL A 243 -36.19 -31.16 26.65
N GLY A 244 -36.02 -31.18 25.32
CA GLY A 244 -36.34 -32.35 24.48
C GLY A 244 -35.53 -33.60 24.86
N CYS A 245 -34.23 -33.44 25.09
CA CYS A 245 -33.36 -34.52 25.56
C CYS A 245 -33.74 -35.03 26.96
N LEU A 246 -34.06 -34.11 27.89
CA LEU A 246 -34.51 -34.48 29.24
C LEU A 246 -35.85 -35.22 29.21
N PHE A 247 -36.80 -34.79 28.38
CA PHE A 247 -38.10 -35.43 28.25
C PHE A 247 -37.98 -36.84 27.63
N ALA A 248 -37.12 -37.01 26.62
CA ALA A 248 -36.80 -38.31 26.05
C ALA A 248 -36.14 -39.25 27.07
N CYS A 249 -35.21 -38.73 27.88
CA CYS A 249 -34.62 -39.47 28.99
C CYS A 249 -35.67 -39.87 30.04
N TYR A 250 -36.60 -38.98 30.38
CA TYR A 250 -37.64 -39.23 31.36
C TYR A 250 -38.63 -40.31 30.89
N ARG A 251 -39.08 -40.24 29.63
CA ARG A 251 -39.92 -41.28 29.01
C ARG A 251 -39.23 -42.64 29.03
N LYS A 252 -37.96 -42.70 28.64
CA LYS A 252 -37.19 -43.95 28.60
C LYS A 252 -36.99 -44.54 30.01
N ARG A 253 -36.82 -43.70 31.03
CA ARG A 253 -36.79 -44.11 32.45
C ARG A 253 -38.14 -44.65 32.92
N ALA A 254 -39.25 -44.03 32.54
CA ALA A 254 -40.60 -44.49 32.87
C ALA A 254 -40.92 -45.86 32.24
N GLU A 255 -40.52 -46.08 30.99
CA GLU A 255 -40.66 -47.38 30.31
C GLU A 255 -39.83 -48.48 30.98
N LEU A 256 -38.62 -48.17 31.45
CA LEU A 256 -37.76 -49.12 32.16
C LEU A 256 -38.31 -49.45 33.57
N THR A 257 -38.90 -48.48 34.26
CA THR A 257 -39.53 -48.71 35.58
C THR A 257 -40.84 -49.47 35.46
N ALA A 258 -41.62 -49.28 34.39
CA ALA A 258 -42.84 -50.04 34.12
C ALA A 258 -42.57 -51.52 33.76
N LYS A 259 -41.40 -51.82 33.20
CA LYS A 259 -40.99 -53.19 32.81
C LYS A 259 -40.23 -53.96 33.89
N THR A 260 -39.96 -53.36 35.05
CA THR A 260 -39.23 -54.03 36.13
C THR A 260 -40.24 -54.60 37.15
N PRO A 261 -40.51 -55.93 37.17
CA PRO A 261 -41.32 -56.50 38.24
C PRO A 261 -40.59 -56.35 39.58
N ALA A 262 -41.34 -55.97 40.61
CA ALA A 262 -40.83 -55.80 41.97
C ALA A 262 -40.15 -57.10 42.43
N ARG A 263 -38.81 -57.09 42.48
CA ARG A 263 -38.05 -58.21 43.02
C ARG A 263 -38.23 -58.21 44.53
N ALA A 264 -38.92 -59.23 45.02
CA ALA A 264 -39.14 -59.54 46.41
C ALA A 264 -37.84 -59.48 47.23
N ARG A 265 -37.92 -58.93 48.45
CA ARG A 265 -36.89 -59.08 49.49
C ARG A 265 -36.84 -60.55 49.97
N PRO A 266 -35.64 -61.15 50.08
CA PRO A 266 -35.38 -62.14 51.11
C PRO A 266 -34.38 -61.60 52.14
N GLY A 267 -34.60 -61.96 53.40
CA GLY A 267 -33.89 -61.45 54.55
C GLY A 267 -32.58 -62.15 54.90
N LEU A 268 -31.95 -61.55 55.93
CA LEU A 268 -31.03 -62.08 56.95
C LEU A 268 -30.31 -63.42 56.68
N GLY A 269 -28.97 -63.34 56.58
CA GLY A 269 -28.09 -64.51 56.73
C GLY A 269 -26.60 -64.20 56.59
N GLY A 270 -25.94 -63.81 57.70
CA GLY A 270 -24.61 -64.27 58.14
C GLY A 270 -23.33 -63.97 57.33
N ARG A 271 -22.39 -63.24 57.99
CA ARG A 271 -20.91 -63.41 58.10
C ARG A 271 -20.08 -63.56 56.79
N LYS A 272 -18.88 -62.99 56.61
CA LYS A 272 -17.79 -62.53 57.50
C LYS A 272 -16.70 -61.83 56.64
N SER A 273 -15.94 -60.91 57.26
CA SER A 273 -14.50 -60.54 57.08
C SER A 273 -13.93 -60.42 55.66
N GLU A 274 -13.39 -59.26 55.25
CA GLU A 274 -11.98 -58.78 55.34
C GLU A 274 -11.73 -58.13 53.96
N THR A 275 -10.99 -57.04 53.69
CA THR A 275 -9.86 -56.38 54.34
C THR A 275 -9.72 -54.95 53.80
N ARG A 276 -9.13 -54.11 54.65
CA ARG A 276 -8.65 -52.73 54.58
C ARG A 276 -7.73 -52.37 53.39
N ARG A 277 -7.88 -51.14 52.85
CA ARG A 277 -6.86 -50.08 52.53
C ARG A 277 -7.41 -49.17 51.40
N GLN A 278 -7.87 -47.95 51.67
CA GLN A 278 -7.14 -46.67 51.72
C GLN A 278 -6.35 -46.27 50.46
N HIS A 279 -6.77 -45.11 49.94
CA HIS A 279 -6.26 -44.21 48.90
C HIS A 279 -4.83 -44.35 48.36
N GLN A 280 -4.71 -44.21 47.03
CA GLN A 280 -3.66 -43.41 46.39
C GLN A 280 -4.12 -42.87 45.02
N PRO A 281 -3.98 -41.57 44.71
CA PRO A 281 -4.25 -41.02 43.38
C PRO A 281 -3.03 -41.24 42.46
N LEU A 282 -3.30 -41.50 41.16
CA LEU A 282 -2.25 -41.62 40.15
C LEU A 282 -1.70 -40.25 39.74
N ARG A 283 -0.39 -40.28 39.53
CA ARG A 283 0.56 -39.17 39.36
C ARG A 283 0.35 -38.35 38.09
N THR A 284 0.71 -37.09 38.24
CA THR A 284 1.17 -36.14 37.23
C THR A 284 2.37 -36.66 36.42
N VAL A 285 2.41 -36.33 35.13
CA VAL A 285 3.63 -36.27 34.32
C VAL A 285 3.65 -34.88 33.66
N GLU A 286 4.57 -34.03 34.11
CA GLU A 286 5.08 -32.84 33.40
C GLU A 286 6.38 -33.25 32.65
N PRO A 287 7.18 -32.31 32.10
CA PRO A 287 7.01 -31.41 30.95
C PRO A 287 8.14 -31.65 29.91
N VAL A 288 8.19 -30.97 28.76
CA VAL A 288 9.46 -30.44 28.15
C VAL A 288 9.14 -29.28 27.20
N ASP A 289 9.98 -28.25 27.32
CA ASP A 289 10.07 -26.94 26.68
C ASP A 289 10.41 -26.88 25.16
N GLU A 290 10.17 -25.69 24.59
CA GLU A 290 10.84 -24.98 23.46
C GLU A 290 10.96 -25.68 22.09
N VAL A 291 10.77 -25.02 20.93
CA VAL A 291 11.59 -23.94 20.36
C VAL A 291 10.82 -23.18 19.27
N SER A 292 11.16 -21.90 19.16
CA SER A 292 10.78 -20.85 18.22
C SER A 292 11.06 -21.11 16.73
N ILE A 293 10.28 -20.43 15.88
CA ILE A 293 10.75 -19.71 14.67
C ILE A 293 10.24 -18.28 14.79
#